data_AF-A0A973LHU9-F1
#
_entry.id   AF-A0A973LHU9-F1
#
_cell.length_a   1.000
_cell.length_b   1.000
_cell.length_c   1.000
_cell.angle_alpha   90.00
_cell.angle_beta   90.00
_cell.angle_gamma   90.00
#
_symmetry.space_group_name_H-M   'P 1'
#
loop_
_entity.id
_entity.type
_entity.pdbx_description
1 polymer ?
#
loop_
_entity_poly.entity_id
_entity_poly.type
_entity_poly.pdbx_seq_one_letter_code
_entity_poly.pdbx_strand_id
1 'polypeptide(L)'
;ATATAPTTATAAGTPEWDPARIHLRQLADDLSVALLTARFLRGWLGSALTTDGLRAAVAQLRPGPSGSLVRIPPAAFERVESVVEHMALNKPVCGYRTWVCRFVVALAEQAGRDPGAPEPRGWAERIDAGQFFNDARQQARRRAARRRLRLVVSLHASVAGDWPATLSGWLLDGAETLRHEVFPNRPEPDKAGTEEALAEAVLWAEDLVEGLGPGAELHRIEVAAPSALLLRWRPEEYSPSMRLGMDYDVVLRWSVRLNPPKPLRMAARGVRNRWERIGSPGPSAPVDWLSRNEAGDPQLWARLRDEHYAHAVGLDHPPEPGLPMSAPDLLDLLLTFSPVVLWPDGQDGFPSRCQLVFNDYWHTLPTGLIDARRRRWRDAPADDPGDVVARLRGVWDDEEWLDFCAARRRARPARDGSQR
;
A
#
# COMPACT_ATOMS: atom_id res chain seq x y z
N ALA A 1 -32.02 -70.89 -46.84
CA ALA A 1 -32.82 -70.22 -45.82
C ALA A 1 -32.15 -70.46 -44.47
N THR A 2 -31.33 -69.50 -44.04
CA THR A 2 -30.78 -69.44 -42.68
C THR A 2 -30.53 -67.96 -42.43
N ALA A 3 -31.39 -67.39 -41.58
CA ALA A 3 -31.36 -65.99 -41.21
C ALA A 3 -30.40 -65.80 -40.03
N THR A 4 -29.49 -64.84 -40.13
CA THR A 4 -28.69 -64.34 -39.01
C THR A 4 -28.92 -62.84 -38.92
N ALA A 5 -29.50 -62.41 -37.80
CA ALA A 5 -29.87 -61.05 -37.50
C ALA A 5 -28.65 -60.11 -37.35
N PRO A 6 -28.79 -58.80 -37.61
CA PRO A 6 -27.74 -57.84 -37.34
C PRO A 6 -27.64 -57.55 -35.84
N THR A 7 -26.45 -57.78 -35.30
CA THR A 7 -26.03 -57.37 -33.96
C THR A 7 -26.11 -55.85 -33.85
N THR A 8 -27.05 -55.35 -33.05
CA THR A 8 -27.05 -53.99 -32.52
C THR A 8 -25.80 -53.78 -31.68
N ALA A 9 -24.80 -53.12 -32.24
CA ALA A 9 -23.69 -52.55 -31.48
C ALA A 9 -24.23 -51.38 -30.66
N THR A 10 -24.49 -51.66 -29.39
CA THR A 10 -24.73 -50.69 -28.34
C THR A 10 -23.57 -49.69 -28.36
N ALA A 11 -23.87 -48.44 -28.72
CA ALA A 11 -22.92 -47.34 -28.62
C ALA A 11 -22.51 -47.23 -27.16
N ALA A 12 -21.29 -47.70 -26.86
CA ALA A 12 -20.66 -47.54 -25.57
C ALA A 12 -20.60 -46.04 -25.26
N GLY A 13 -21.29 -45.65 -24.18
CA GLY A 13 -21.26 -44.30 -23.65
C GLY A 13 -19.82 -43.85 -23.47
N THR A 14 -19.45 -42.79 -24.17
CA THR A 14 -18.22 -42.07 -23.88
C THR A 14 -18.32 -41.56 -22.44
N PRO A 15 -17.27 -41.70 -21.60
CA PRO A 15 -17.36 -41.33 -20.21
C PRO A 15 -17.80 -39.86 -20.09
N GLU A 16 -18.77 -39.61 -19.22
CA GLU A 16 -19.38 -38.33 -18.87
C GLU A 16 -18.37 -37.30 -18.29
N TRP A 17 -17.09 -37.71 -18.16
CA TRP A 17 -15.99 -37.02 -17.53
C TRP A 17 -14.90 -36.71 -18.56
N ASP A 18 -15.16 -35.75 -19.45
CA ASP A 18 -14.16 -35.15 -20.32
C ASP A 18 -13.67 -33.83 -19.67
N PRO A 19 -12.43 -33.79 -19.12
CA PRO A 19 -11.89 -32.61 -18.46
C PRO A 19 -11.88 -31.36 -19.34
N ALA A 20 -11.68 -31.51 -20.66
CA ALA A 20 -11.69 -30.38 -21.58
C ALA A 20 -13.10 -29.79 -21.73
N ARG A 21 -14.13 -30.65 -21.80
CA ARG A 21 -15.54 -30.19 -21.80
C ARG A 21 -15.95 -29.54 -20.49
N ILE A 22 -15.50 -30.08 -19.35
CA ILE A 22 -15.76 -29.48 -18.03
C ILE A 22 -15.11 -28.09 -17.96
N HIS A 23 -13.85 -27.98 -18.37
CA HIS A 23 -13.12 -26.72 -18.39
C HIS A 23 -13.78 -25.69 -19.32
N LEU A 24 -14.17 -26.08 -20.54
CA LEU A 24 -14.84 -25.20 -21.49
C LEU A 24 -16.20 -24.71 -20.96
N ARG A 25 -16.99 -25.59 -20.32
CA ARG A 25 -18.26 -25.20 -19.69
C ARG A 25 -18.05 -24.20 -18.56
N GLN A 26 -17.06 -24.43 -17.71
CA GLN A 26 -16.70 -23.51 -16.63
C GLN A 26 -16.25 -22.15 -17.18
N LEU A 27 -15.43 -22.14 -18.23
CA LEU A 27 -14.97 -20.90 -18.85
C LEU A 27 -16.13 -20.13 -19.51
N ALA A 28 -17.03 -20.82 -20.21
CA ALA A 28 -18.21 -20.20 -20.81
C ALA A 28 -19.16 -19.60 -19.75
N ASP A 29 -19.33 -20.28 -18.63
CA ASP A 29 -20.07 -19.77 -17.47
C ASP A 29 -19.38 -18.53 -16.87
N ASP A 30 -18.07 -18.57 -16.64
CA ASP A 30 -17.33 -17.42 -16.11
C ASP A 30 -17.37 -16.20 -17.04
N LEU A 31 -17.26 -16.40 -18.37
CA LEU A 31 -17.41 -15.32 -19.34
C LEU A 31 -18.84 -14.76 -19.37
N SER A 32 -19.84 -15.60 -19.14
CA SER A 32 -21.24 -15.14 -18.99
C SER A 32 -21.41 -14.28 -17.73
N VAL A 33 -20.81 -14.70 -16.60
CA VAL A 33 -20.77 -13.91 -15.36
C VAL A 33 -20.01 -12.60 -15.59
N ALA A 34 -18.91 -12.61 -16.35
CA ALA A 34 -18.13 -11.42 -16.68
C ALA A 34 -18.97 -10.40 -17.46
N LEU A 35 -19.70 -10.86 -18.48
CA LEU A 35 -20.59 -10.01 -19.27
C LEU A 35 -21.71 -9.39 -18.41
N LEU A 36 -22.35 -10.19 -17.55
CA LEU A 36 -23.37 -9.70 -16.63
C LEU A 36 -22.81 -8.67 -15.64
N THR A 37 -21.60 -8.91 -15.14
CA THR A 37 -20.91 -8.01 -14.22
C THR A 37 -20.53 -6.69 -14.89
N ALA A 38 -19.95 -6.71 -16.10
CA ALA A 38 -19.60 -5.48 -16.81
C ALA A 38 -20.83 -4.61 -17.11
N ARG A 39 -21.95 -5.23 -17.50
CA ARG A 39 -23.23 -4.52 -17.71
C ARG A 39 -23.75 -3.91 -16.41
N PHE A 40 -23.70 -4.67 -15.32
CA PHE A 40 -24.08 -4.19 -13.99
C PHE A 40 -23.23 -2.99 -13.57
N LEU A 41 -21.90 -3.10 -13.64
CA LEU A 41 -20.98 -2.04 -13.21
C LEU A 41 -21.16 -0.75 -14.00
N ARG A 42 -21.35 -0.84 -15.33
CA ARG A 42 -21.66 0.34 -16.16
C ARG A 42 -22.98 1.00 -15.77
N GLY A 43 -24.03 0.21 -15.57
CA GLY A 43 -25.35 0.74 -15.21
C GLY A 43 -25.37 1.34 -13.80
N TRP A 44 -24.68 0.70 -12.85
CA TRP A 44 -24.71 1.08 -11.44
C TRP A 44 -23.75 2.23 -11.11
N LEU A 45 -22.50 2.17 -11.59
CA LEU A 45 -21.49 3.19 -11.29
C LEU A 45 -21.54 4.35 -12.28
N GLY A 46 -21.91 4.12 -13.54
CA GLY A 46 -22.01 5.15 -14.57
C GLY A 46 -20.70 5.95 -14.68
N SER A 47 -20.79 7.27 -14.50
CA SER A 47 -19.64 8.18 -14.54
C SER A 47 -18.66 8.03 -13.36
N ALA A 48 -19.03 7.32 -12.29
CA ALA A 48 -18.13 7.02 -11.18
C ALA A 48 -17.14 5.88 -11.51
N LEU A 49 -17.34 5.18 -12.64
CA LEU A 49 -16.43 4.18 -13.14
C LEU A 49 -15.21 4.86 -13.79
N THR A 50 -14.12 4.97 -13.04
CA THR A 50 -12.87 5.56 -13.52
C THR A 50 -11.79 4.50 -13.73
N THR A 51 -10.83 4.76 -14.61
CA THR A 51 -9.66 3.90 -14.81
C THR A 51 -8.89 3.69 -13.50
N ASP A 52 -8.80 4.71 -12.65
CA ASP A 52 -8.12 4.58 -11.34
C ASP A 52 -8.92 3.77 -10.35
N GLY A 53 -10.24 3.93 -10.31
CA GLY A 53 -11.12 3.09 -9.51
C GLY A 53 -10.93 1.62 -9.89
N LEU A 54 -10.83 1.31 -11.18
CA LEU A 54 -10.55 -0.04 -11.66
C LEU A 54 -9.16 -0.54 -11.22
N ARG A 55 -8.09 0.25 -11.41
CA ARG A 55 -6.73 -0.11 -10.99
C ARG A 55 -6.62 -0.33 -9.48
N ALA A 56 -7.14 0.61 -8.69
CA ALA A 56 -7.14 0.55 -7.24
C ALA A 56 -7.98 -0.64 -6.73
N ALA A 57 -9.14 -0.92 -7.34
CA ALA A 57 -9.95 -2.07 -6.99
C ALA A 57 -9.24 -3.39 -7.30
N VAL A 58 -8.57 -3.52 -8.45
CA VAL A 58 -7.77 -4.72 -8.81
C VAL A 58 -6.56 -4.87 -7.89
N ALA A 59 -5.88 -3.77 -7.57
CA ALA A 59 -4.74 -3.75 -6.65
C ALA A 59 -5.11 -4.27 -5.24
N GLN A 60 -6.37 -4.11 -4.83
CA GLN A 60 -6.90 -4.66 -3.59
C GLN A 60 -7.21 -6.16 -3.64
N LEU A 61 -7.25 -6.80 -4.82
CA LEU A 61 -7.58 -8.21 -5.01
C LEU A 61 -6.42 -9.17 -4.76
N ARG A 62 -5.44 -8.73 -3.95
CA ARG A 62 -4.31 -9.55 -3.57
C ARG A 62 -4.81 -10.93 -3.12
N PRO A 63 -4.32 -12.00 -3.73
CA PRO A 63 -4.59 -13.31 -3.18
C PRO A 63 -3.96 -13.38 -1.77
N GLY A 64 -4.42 -14.34 -0.98
CA GLY A 64 -3.85 -14.59 0.34
C GLY A 64 -2.35 -14.94 0.29
N PRO A 65 -1.77 -15.43 1.41
CA PRO A 65 -0.33 -15.62 1.60
C PRO A 65 0.43 -16.41 0.52
N SER A 66 -0.25 -17.09 -0.41
CA SER A 66 0.31 -18.02 -1.39
C SER A 66 0.01 -17.69 -2.86
N GLY A 67 -0.65 -16.57 -3.18
CA GLY A 67 -1.04 -16.30 -4.57
C GLY A 67 -0.20 -15.24 -5.27
N SER A 68 -0.05 -15.41 -6.58
CA SER A 68 0.54 -14.40 -7.47
C SER A 68 -0.46 -13.25 -7.71
N LEU A 69 0.03 -12.01 -7.73
CA LEU A 69 -0.78 -10.87 -8.15
C LEU A 69 -1.31 -11.12 -9.57
N VAL A 70 -2.61 -10.94 -9.76
CA VAL A 70 -3.17 -10.97 -11.11
C VAL A 70 -2.70 -9.72 -11.83
N ARG A 71 -1.83 -9.93 -12.83
CA ARG A 71 -1.31 -8.85 -13.68
C ARG A 71 -2.28 -8.62 -14.82
N ILE A 72 -3.12 -7.61 -14.66
CA ILE A 72 -4.01 -7.15 -15.72
C ILE A 72 -3.22 -6.18 -16.62
N PRO A 73 -3.16 -6.42 -17.95
CA PRO A 73 -2.46 -5.52 -18.87
C PRO A 73 -2.99 -4.08 -18.77
N PRO A 74 -2.14 -3.04 -18.84
CA PRO A 74 -2.57 -1.65 -18.74
C PRO A 74 -3.72 -1.28 -19.69
N ALA A 75 -3.69 -1.80 -20.92
CA ALA A 75 -4.73 -1.58 -21.94
C ALA A 75 -6.11 -2.13 -21.53
N ALA A 76 -6.18 -3.15 -20.66
CA ALA A 76 -7.46 -3.70 -20.22
C ALA A 76 -8.20 -2.75 -19.27
N PHE A 77 -7.52 -1.79 -18.63
CA PHE A 77 -8.17 -0.81 -17.74
C PHE A 77 -8.94 0.29 -18.48
N GLU A 78 -8.84 0.37 -19.81
CA GLU A 78 -9.65 1.30 -20.63
C GLU A 78 -11.15 1.00 -20.53
N ARG A 79 -11.51 -0.25 -20.25
CA ARG A 79 -12.90 -0.71 -20.21
C ARG A 79 -13.10 -1.75 -19.11
N VAL A 80 -14.16 -1.62 -18.33
CA VAL A 80 -14.48 -2.59 -17.26
C VAL A 80 -14.69 -3.99 -17.81
N GLU A 81 -15.21 -4.12 -19.03
CA GLU A 81 -15.35 -5.39 -19.77
C GLU A 81 -14.02 -6.12 -19.87
N SER A 82 -12.98 -5.41 -20.31
CA SER A 82 -11.68 -6.00 -20.54
C SER A 82 -11.01 -6.40 -19.22
N VAL A 83 -11.25 -5.65 -18.14
CA VAL A 83 -10.86 -6.07 -16.79
C VAL A 83 -11.56 -7.37 -16.39
N VAL A 84 -12.90 -7.39 -16.36
CA VAL A 84 -13.63 -8.57 -15.85
C VAL A 84 -13.50 -9.81 -16.73
N GLU A 85 -13.31 -9.63 -18.04
CA GLU A 85 -12.96 -10.69 -19.00
C GLU A 85 -11.58 -11.26 -18.67
N HIS A 86 -10.57 -10.41 -18.49
CA HIS A 86 -9.24 -10.86 -18.12
C HIS A 86 -9.24 -11.60 -16.77
N MET A 87 -10.03 -11.14 -15.80
CA MET A 87 -10.22 -11.81 -14.52
C MET A 87 -10.87 -13.20 -14.68
N ALA A 88 -11.80 -13.38 -15.63
CA ALA A 88 -12.44 -14.67 -15.90
C ALA A 88 -11.46 -15.65 -16.55
N LEU A 89 -10.67 -15.17 -17.52
CA LEU A 89 -9.65 -15.95 -18.23
C LEU A 89 -8.48 -16.36 -17.32
N ASN A 90 -8.14 -15.55 -16.32
CA ASN A 90 -6.99 -15.74 -15.45
C ASN A 90 -7.39 -15.92 -13.97
N LYS A 91 -8.56 -16.54 -13.73
CA LYS A 91 -9.12 -16.67 -12.38
C LYS A 91 -8.18 -17.45 -11.43
N PRO A 92 -8.04 -17.02 -10.16
CA PRO A 92 -7.29 -17.78 -9.15
C PRO A 92 -8.01 -19.08 -8.76
N VAL A 93 -7.30 -19.94 -8.01
CA VAL A 93 -7.80 -21.24 -7.51
C VAL A 93 -9.12 -21.11 -6.73
N CYS A 94 -9.36 -19.97 -6.06
CA CYS A 94 -10.60 -19.71 -5.32
C CYS A 94 -11.85 -19.45 -6.19
N GLY A 95 -11.73 -19.51 -7.52
CA GLY A 95 -12.83 -19.35 -8.47
C GLY A 95 -13.15 -17.91 -8.82
N TYR A 96 -13.79 -17.72 -9.99
CA TYR A 96 -14.09 -16.40 -10.56
C TYR A 96 -15.14 -15.62 -9.75
N ARG A 97 -16.23 -16.28 -9.32
CA ARG A 97 -17.33 -15.66 -8.54
C ARG A 97 -16.85 -15.00 -7.25
N THR A 98 -15.97 -15.66 -6.50
CA THR A 98 -15.31 -15.09 -5.32
C THR A 98 -14.54 -13.82 -5.67
N TRP A 99 -13.79 -13.87 -6.76
CA TRP A 99 -12.87 -12.82 -7.14
C TRP A 99 -13.59 -11.59 -7.70
N VAL A 100 -14.61 -11.80 -8.54
CA VAL A 100 -15.45 -10.73 -9.07
C VAL A 100 -16.28 -10.06 -7.96
N CYS A 101 -16.75 -10.81 -6.95
CA CYS A 101 -17.41 -10.22 -5.79
C CYS A 101 -16.48 -9.28 -5.01
N ARG A 102 -15.24 -9.71 -4.75
CA ARG A 102 -14.23 -8.85 -4.11
C ARG A 102 -13.94 -7.60 -4.93
N PHE A 103 -13.86 -7.74 -6.25
CA PHE A 103 -13.65 -6.62 -7.16
C PHE A 103 -14.79 -5.61 -7.14
N VAL A 104 -16.04 -6.09 -7.23
CA VAL A 104 -17.22 -5.22 -7.18
C VAL A 104 -17.29 -4.46 -5.85
N VAL A 105 -16.99 -5.12 -4.73
CA VAL A 105 -16.96 -4.46 -3.41
C VAL A 105 -15.83 -3.43 -3.34
N ALA A 106 -14.61 -3.77 -3.77
CA ALA A 106 -13.49 -2.83 -3.76
C ALA A 106 -13.76 -1.61 -4.67
N LEU A 107 -14.36 -1.83 -5.83
CA LEU A 107 -14.72 -0.77 -6.77
C LEU A 107 -15.84 0.13 -6.22
N ALA A 108 -16.80 -0.44 -5.49
CA ALA A 108 -17.81 0.33 -4.77
C ALA A 108 -17.17 1.28 -3.73
N GLU A 109 -16.20 0.78 -2.96
CA GLU A 109 -15.45 1.60 -2.00
C GLU A 109 -14.70 2.75 -2.68
N GLN A 110 -14.04 2.48 -3.82
CA GLN A 110 -13.36 3.54 -4.60
C GLN A 110 -14.34 4.58 -5.16
N ALA A 111 -15.53 4.16 -5.56
CA ALA A 111 -16.56 5.03 -6.10
C ALA A 111 -17.42 5.74 -5.02
N GLY A 112 -17.13 5.52 -3.72
CA GLY A 112 -17.94 6.05 -2.62
C GLY A 112 -19.38 5.53 -2.61
N ARG A 113 -19.63 4.34 -3.17
CA ARG A 113 -20.96 3.71 -3.23
C ARG A 113 -21.10 2.66 -2.14
N ASP A 114 -22.30 2.55 -1.56
CA ASP A 114 -22.58 1.51 -0.59
C ASP A 114 -22.71 0.14 -1.28
N PRO A 115 -21.79 -0.82 -1.06
CA PRO A 115 -21.94 -2.18 -1.57
C PRO A 115 -23.13 -2.93 -0.92
N GLY A 116 -23.72 -2.37 0.14
CA GLY A 116 -24.94 -2.85 0.77
C GLY A 116 -26.24 -2.49 0.09
N ALA A 117 -26.22 -1.68 -0.98
CA ALA A 117 -27.41 -1.29 -1.70
C ALA A 117 -28.15 -2.50 -2.34
N PRO A 118 -29.45 -2.37 -2.68
CA PRO A 118 -30.22 -3.45 -3.31
C PRO A 118 -29.64 -3.91 -4.65
N GLU A 119 -29.05 -3.01 -5.45
CA GLU A 119 -28.58 -3.29 -6.79
C GLU A 119 -27.39 -4.27 -6.82
N PRO A 120 -26.31 -4.09 -6.02
CA PRO A 120 -25.27 -5.10 -5.86
C PRO A 120 -25.78 -6.45 -5.34
N ARG A 121 -26.76 -6.47 -4.43
CA ARG A 121 -27.35 -7.73 -3.94
C ARG A 121 -28.08 -8.47 -5.04
N GLY A 122 -28.94 -7.78 -5.79
CA GLY A 122 -29.65 -8.37 -6.93
C GLY A 122 -28.71 -8.77 -8.08
N TRP A 123 -27.54 -8.13 -8.22
CA TRP A 123 -26.48 -8.63 -9.11
C TRP A 123 -25.88 -9.94 -8.59
N ALA A 124 -25.48 -10.00 -7.31
CA ALA A 124 -24.88 -11.19 -6.71
C ALA A 124 -25.81 -12.40 -6.75
N GLU A 125 -27.11 -12.20 -6.54
CA GLU A 125 -28.14 -13.25 -6.68
C GLU A 125 -28.23 -13.77 -8.12
N ARG A 126 -28.22 -12.89 -9.12
CA ARG A 126 -28.31 -13.28 -10.55
C ARG A 126 -27.12 -14.11 -11.05
N ILE A 127 -25.95 -13.95 -10.43
CA ILE A 127 -24.75 -14.72 -10.78
C ILE A 127 -24.51 -15.91 -9.83
N ASP A 128 -25.47 -16.20 -8.94
CA ASP A 128 -25.38 -17.24 -7.91
C ASP A 128 -24.13 -17.09 -7.02
N ALA A 129 -23.88 -15.87 -6.54
CA ALA A 129 -22.70 -15.52 -5.74
C ALA A 129 -23.04 -14.77 -4.44
N GLY A 130 -24.27 -14.90 -3.93
CA GLY A 130 -24.74 -14.17 -2.74
C GLY A 130 -23.84 -14.35 -1.51
N GLN A 131 -23.39 -15.57 -1.22
CA GLN A 131 -22.48 -15.85 -0.11
C GLN A 131 -21.11 -15.19 -0.32
N PHE A 132 -20.50 -15.38 -1.49
CA PHE A 132 -19.20 -14.78 -1.82
C PHE A 132 -19.23 -13.24 -1.77
N PHE A 133 -20.35 -12.64 -2.14
CA PHE A 133 -20.55 -11.19 -2.03
C PHE A 133 -20.63 -10.71 -0.59
N ASN A 134 -21.35 -11.45 0.28
CA ASN A 134 -21.40 -11.15 1.70
C ASN A 134 -20.02 -11.28 2.37
N ASP A 135 -19.27 -12.31 2.03
CA ASP A 135 -17.90 -12.52 2.51
C ASP A 135 -16.97 -11.38 2.07
N ALA A 136 -17.07 -10.97 0.80
CA ALA A 136 -16.31 -9.83 0.27
C ALA A 136 -16.62 -8.52 1.02
N ARG A 137 -17.90 -8.25 1.32
CA ARG A 137 -18.32 -7.08 2.12
C ARG A 137 -17.81 -7.14 3.56
N GLN A 138 -17.86 -8.31 4.18
CA GLN A 138 -17.33 -8.50 5.53
C GLN A 138 -15.82 -8.29 5.56
N GLN A 139 -15.09 -8.82 4.58
CA GLN A 139 -13.65 -8.62 4.43
C GLN A 139 -13.31 -7.13 4.23
N ALA A 140 -14.06 -6.43 3.39
CA ALA A 140 -13.92 -5.00 3.16
C ALA A 140 -14.08 -4.18 4.46
N ARG A 141 -15.16 -4.45 5.22
CA ARG A 141 -15.39 -3.82 6.54
C ARG A 141 -14.26 -4.10 7.53
N ARG A 142 -13.76 -5.34 7.59
CA ARG A 142 -12.62 -5.68 8.44
C ARG A 142 -11.37 -4.89 8.04
N ARG A 143 -11.07 -4.78 6.74
CA ARG A 143 -9.93 -3.97 6.25
C ARG A 143 -10.07 -2.49 6.62
N ALA A 144 -11.27 -1.92 6.47
CA ALA A 144 -11.53 -0.54 6.86
C ALA A 144 -11.35 -0.34 8.38
N ALA A 145 -11.87 -1.27 9.20
CA ALA A 145 -11.71 -1.23 10.65
C ALA A 145 -10.23 -1.31 11.08
N ARG A 146 -9.43 -2.18 10.44
CA ARG A 146 -7.98 -2.29 10.70
C ARG A 146 -7.19 -1.02 10.41
N ARG A 147 -7.65 -0.19 9.47
CA ARG A 147 -6.99 1.07 9.10
C ARG A 147 -7.44 2.27 9.94
N ARG A 148 -8.52 2.11 10.71
CA ARG A 148 -9.12 3.18 11.51
C ARG A 148 -8.19 3.64 12.64
N LEU A 149 -7.71 2.69 13.43
CA LEU A 149 -6.82 2.95 14.55
C LEU A 149 -5.36 2.90 14.10
N ARG A 150 -4.60 3.92 14.47
CA ARG A 150 -3.18 4.01 14.16
C ARG A 150 -2.40 4.64 15.29
N LEU A 151 -1.20 4.11 15.52
CA LEU A 151 -0.23 4.67 16.45
C LEU A 151 0.80 5.44 15.64
N VAL A 152 0.96 6.74 15.91
CA VAL A 152 2.07 7.54 15.39
C VAL A 152 3.13 7.64 16.48
N VAL A 153 4.36 7.23 16.19
CA VAL A 153 5.51 7.42 17.09
C VAL A 153 6.53 8.32 16.42
N SER A 154 6.91 9.41 17.08
CA SER A 154 7.84 10.40 16.54
C SER A 154 9.13 10.52 17.33
N LEU A 155 10.24 10.50 16.59
CA LEU A 155 11.61 10.75 17.04
C LEU A 155 12.06 12.18 16.72
N HIS A 156 11.12 13.15 16.66
CA HIS A 156 11.43 14.53 16.27
C HIS A 156 12.34 15.28 17.26
N ALA A 157 12.48 14.81 18.50
CA ALA A 157 13.37 15.39 19.51
C ALA A 157 14.86 15.03 19.28
N SER A 158 15.17 14.37 18.16
CA SER A 158 16.54 14.04 17.77
C SER A 158 17.38 15.30 17.54
N VAL A 159 18.51 15.39 18.24
CA VAL A 159 19.54 16.39 18.00
C VAL A 159 20.56 15.79 17.03
N ALA A 160 20.93 16.55 15.99
CA ALA A 160 21.91 16.15 14.98
C ALA A 160 21.61 14.84 14.20
N GLY A 161 20.38 14.33 14.23
CA GLY A 161 20.01 13.11 13.52
C GLY A 161 20.37 11.81 14.28
N ASP A 162 20.67 11.91 15.57
CA ASP A 162 20.94 10.78 16.46
C ASP A 162 19.71 10.33 17.26
N TRP A 163 19.89 9.33 18.11
CA TRP A 163 18.81 8.76 18.92
C TRP A 163 18.24 9.82 19.89
N PRO A 164 16.93 10.07 19.90
CA PRO A 164 16.35 11.11 20.75
C PRO A 164 16.25 10.65 22.20
N ALA A 165 16.34 11.59 23.14
CA ALA A 165 16.11 11.31 24.57
C ALA A 165 14.66 10.92 24.90
N THR A 166 13.71 11.25 24.02
CA THR A 166 12.29 10.94 24.21
C THR A 166 11.61 10.66 22.87
N LEU A 167 10.62 9.79 22.87
CA LEU A 167 9.70 9.55 21.76
C LEU A 167 8.34 10.15 22.13
N SER A 168 7.58 10.63 21.15
CA SER A 168 6.19 11.05 21.36
C SER A 168 5.26 10.12 20.62
N GLY A 169 4.26 9.57 21.32
CA GLY A 169 3.25 8.66 20.77
C GLY A 169 1.87 9.31 20.71
N TRP A 170 1.17 9.15 19.59
CA TRP A 170 -0.23 9.54 19.43
C TRP A 170 -1.05 8.35 18.97
N LEU A 171 -2.10 8.00 19.73
CA LEU A 171 -3.11 7.07 19.27
C LEU A 171 -4.22 7.86 18.57
N LEU A 172 -4.46 7.52 17.30
CA LEU A 172 -5.43 8.18 16.45
C LEU A 172 -6.58 7.23 16.08
N ASP A 173 -7.77 7.79 15.99
CA ASP A 173 -8.95 7.20 15.36
C ASP A 173 -9.33 8.06 14.16
N GLY A 174 -8.95 7.59 12.96
CA GLY A 174 -9.00 8.41 11.75
C GLY A 174 -8.17 9.69 11.90
N ALA A 175 -8.83 10.84 11.92
CA ALA A 175 -8.19 12.15 12.07
C ALA A 175 -8.11 12.64 13.53
N GLU A 176 -8.82 11.99 14.47
CA GLU A 176 -8.91 12.44 15.85
C GLU A 176 -7.79 11.84 16.71
N THR A 177 -7.18 12.67 17.55
CA THR A 177 -6.23 12.22 18.58
C THR A 177 -6.99 11.76 19.81
N LEU A 178 -6.98 10.46 20.07
CA LEU A 178 -7.56 9.88 21.28
C LEU A 178 -6.69 10.20 22.50
N ARG A 179 -5.38 9.93 22.38
CA ARG A 179 -4.40 10.11 23.45
C ARG A 179 -3.02 10.47 22.89
N HIS A 180 -2.22 11.12 23.72
CA HIS A 180 -0.84 11.48 23.45
C HIS A 180 -0.01 11.24 24.71
N GLU A 181 1.13 10.56 24.56
CA GLU A 181 2.05 10.21 25.64
C GLU A 181 3.51 10.44 25.19
N VAL A 182 4.40 10.65 26.15
CA VAL A 182 5.83 10.82 25.91
C VAL A 182 6.58 9.67 26.57
N PHE A 183 7.39 8.97 25.79
CA PHE A 183 8.15 7.80 26.22
C PHE A 183 9.62 8.18 26.37
N PRO A 184 10.20 8.11 27.58
CA PRO A 184 11.60 8.40 27.79
C PRO A 184 12.47 7.30 27.15
N ASN A 185 13.56 7.72 26.53
CA ASN A 185 14.66 6.82 26.20
C ASN A 185 15.54 6.63 27.46
N ARG A 186 16.54 5.75 27.37
CA ARG A 186 17.62 5.61 28.34
C ARG A 186 18.37 6.94 28.55
N PRO A 187 19.02 7.15 29.71
CA PRO A 187 19.79 8.36 30.00
C PRO A 187 20.86 8.69 28.96
N GLU A 188 21.49 7.66 28.39
CA GLU A 188 22.35 7.75 27.21
C GLU A 188 21.56 7.22 26.01
N PRO A 189 20.99 8.10 25.17
CA PRO A 189 20.11 7.68 24.09
C PRO A 189 20.85 6.85 23.05
N ASP A 190 20.40 5.62 22.85
CA ASP A 190 20.95 4.71 21.85
C ASP A 190 19.84 4.02 21.05
N LYS A 191 20.24 3.13 20.15
CA LYS A 191 19.32 2.32 19.35
C LYS A 191 18.45 1.45 20.24
N ALA A 192 19.05 0.77 21.21
CA ALA A 192 18.37 -0.22 22.04
C ALA A 192 17.30 0.42 22.93
N GLY A 193 17.60 1.56 23.54
CA GLY A 193 16.63 2.30 24.35
C GLY A 193 15.55 2.99 23.51
N THR A 194 15.89 3.46 22.30
CA THR A 194 14.88 3.96 21.34
C THR A 194 13.93 2.84 20.93
N GLU A 195 14.50 1.66 20.71
CA GLU A 195 13.72 0.46 20.51
C GLU A 195 12.84 0.28 21.76
N GLU A 196 13.38 0.02 22.95
CA GLU A 196 12.58 -0.21 24.18
C GLU A 196 11.40 0.76 24.35
N ALA A 197 11.64 2.06 24.19
CA ALA A 197 10.61 3.09 24.26
C ALA A 197 9.52 2.96 23.18
N LEU A 198 9.87 2.51 21.96
CA LEU A 198 8.91 2.19 20.91
C LEU A 198 8.08 0.94 21.25
N ALA A 199 8.65 -0.12 21.85
CA ALA A 199 7.82 -1.24 22.33
C ALA A 199 6.86 -0.81 23.44
N GLU A 200 7.32 0.01 24.39
CA GLU A 200 6.46 0.58 25.42
C GLU A 200 5.31 1.40 24.81
N ALA A 201 5.59 2.19 23.78
CA ALA A 201 4.56 2.94 23.06
C ALA A 201 3.54 2.04 22.35
N VAL A 202 3.97 0.89 21.84
CA VAL A 202 3.07 -0.10 21.22
C VAL A 202 2.18 -0.75 22.28
N LEU A 203 2.75 -1.24 23.38
CA LEU A 203 2.00 -1.84 24.48
C LEU A 203 0.98 -0.85 25.08
N TRP A 204 1.40 0.39 25.31
CA TRP A 204 0.50 1.47 25.74
C TRP A 204 -0.68 1.68 24.80
N ALA A 205 -0.43 1.62 23.49
CA ALA A 205 -1.49 1.78 22.49
C ALA A 205 -2.43 0.56 22.46
N GLU A 206 -1.90 -0.65 22.58
CA GLU A 206 -2.69 -1.88 22.67
C GLU A 206 -3.62 -1.86 23.90
N ASP A 207 -3.11 -1.50 25.07
CA ASP A 207 -3.92 -1.39 26.31
C ASP A 207 -5.07 -0.39 26.14
N LEU A 208 -4.81 0.75 25.49
CA LEU A 208 -5.84 1.75 25.21
C LEU A 208 -6.88 1.23 24.21
N VAL A 209 -6.46 0.47 23.20
CA VAL A 209 -7.34 -0.10 22.18
C VAL A 209 -8.22 -1.21 22.76
N GLU A 210 -7.68 -2.05 23.63
CA GLU A 210 -8.47 -3.07 24.36
C GLU A 210 -9.61 -2.42 25.16
N GLY A 211 -9.33 -1.26 25.78
CA GLY A 211 -10.32 -0.46 26.49
C GLY A 211 -11.46 0.12 25.63
N LEU A 212 -11.33 0.16 24.29
CA LEU A 212 -12.38 0.67 23.39
C LEU A 212 -13.48 -0.35 23.08
N GLY A 213 -13.29 -1.61 23.48
CA GLY A 213 -14.28 -2.67 23.36
C GLY A 213 -13.97 -3.73 22.28
N PRO A 214 -14.84 -4.76 22.18
CA PRO A 214 -14.56 -5.93 21.35
C PRO A 214 -14.48 -5.59 19.86
N GLY A 215 -13.39 -5.99 19.22
CA GLY A 215 -13.15 -5.83 17.78
C GLY A 215 -12.38 -4.56 17.40
N ALA A 216 -11.95 -3.74 18.37
CA ALA A 216 -10.95 -2.72 18.15
C ALA A 216 -9.56 -3.38 18.06
N GLU A 217 -8.81 -3.12 16.99
CA GLU A 217 -7.48 -3.70 16.78
C GLU A 217 -6.54 -2.61 16.24
N LEU A 218 -5.33 -2.54 16.78
CA LEU A 218 -4.25 -1.71 16.24
C LEU A 218 -3.51 -2.50 15.18
N HIS A 219 -3.53 -2.03 13.92
CA HIS A 219 -2.75 -2.67 12.84
C HIS A 219 -1.71 -1.76 12.22
N ARG A 220 -1.84 -0.44 12.33
CA ARG A 220 -0.94 0.52 11.66
C ARG A 220 -0.09 1.27 12.67
N ILE A 221 1.22 1.21 12.48
CA ILE A 221 2.20 1.99 13.24
C ILE A 221 2.94 2.90 12.26
N GLU A 222 2.90 4.20 12.50
CA GLU A 222 3.61 5.19 11.71
C GLU A 222 4.81 5.71 12.50
N VAL A 223 6.03 5.44 12.03
CA VAL A 223 7.26 5.85 12.71
C VAL A 223 7.86 7.05 11.98
N ALA A 224 7.82 8.21 12.63
CA ALA A 224 8.35 9.46 12.12
C ALA A 224 9.76 9.71 12.64
N ALA A 225 10.77 9.63 11.76
CA ALA A 225 12.18 9.75 12.12
C ALA A 225 12.93 10.78 11.24
N PRO A 226 14.05 11.35 11.72
CA PRO A 226 14.93 12.18 10.90
C PRO A 226 15.63 11.35 9.82
N SER A 227 16.05 11.99 8.74
CA SER A 227 16.65 11.33 7.57
C SER A 227 17.86 10.46 7.92
N ALA A 228 18.73 10.91 8.82
CA ALA A 228 19.88 10.12 9.27
C ALA A 228 19.48 8.77 9.92
N LEU A 229 18.44 8.75 10.76
CA LEU A 229 17.91 7.51 11.32
C LEU A 229 17.15 6.70 10.27
N LEU A 230 16.35 7.34 9.42
CA LEU A 230 15.63 6.68 8.35
C LEU A 230 16.55 5.92 7.40
N LEU A 231 17.80 6.33 7.21
CA LEU A 231 18.75 5.61 6.35
C LEU A 231 19.29 4.33 6.99
N ARG A 232 19.53 4.33 8.31
CA ARG A 232 20.27 3.26 9.02
C ARG A 232 19.41 2.38 9.93
N TRP A 233 18.23 2.84 10.32
CA TRP A 233 17.34 2.16 11.26
C TRP A 233 16.08 1.63 10.57
N ARG A 234 15.67 0.43 11.01
CA ARG A 234 14.51 -0.32 10.52
C ARG A 234 13.60 -0.62 11.70
N PRO A 235 12.68 0.29 12.06
CA PRO A 235 11.77 0.05 13.17
C PRO A 235 10.91 -1.21 12.96
N GLU A 236 10.69 -1.64 11.72
CA GLU A 236 9.96 -2.86 11.40
C GLU A 236 10.70 -4.17 11.79
N GLU A 237 12.03 -4.12 11.99
CA GLU A 237 12.90 -5.26 12.34
C GLU A 237 13.37 -5.20 13.82
N TYR A 238 12.57 -4.54 14.65
CA TYR A 238 12.78 -4.08 16.03
C TYR A 238 13.67 -4.91 17.00
N SER A 239 13.89 -6.20 16.83
CA SER A 239 15.01 -6.93 17.45
C SER A 239 15.19 -8.30 16.76
N PRO A 240 16.27 -9.06 17.06
CA PRO A 240 16.40 -10.43 16.57
C PRO A 240 15.25 -11.37 17.00
N SER A 241 14.56 -11.07 18.11
CA SER A 241 13.48 -11.88 18.67
C SER A 241 12.07 -11.39 18.32
N MET A 242 11.92 -10.15 17.85
CA MET A 242 10.61 -9.56 17.54
C MET A 242 10.69 -8.64 16.32
N ARG A 243 9.83 -8.88 15.33
CA ARG A 243 9.72 -8.04 14.13
C ARG A 243 8.37 -7.35 14.13
N LEU A 244 8.33 -6.06 14.48
CA LEU A 244 7.07 -5.29 14.46
C LEU A 244 6.34 -5.40 13.13
N GLY A 245 7.05 -5.42 12.00
CA GLY A 245 6.43 -5.53 10.69
C GLY A 245 5.76 -6.89 10.39
N MET A 246 5.94 -7.90 11.24
CA MET A 246 5.24 -9.19 11.10
C MET A 246 3.77 -9.09 11.49
N ASP A 247 3.50 -8.32 12.54
CA ASP A 247 2.17 -8.18 13.15
C ASP A 247 1.51 -6.84 12.78
N TYR A 248 2.32 -5.82 12.51
CA TYR A 248 1.87 -4.47 12.21
C TYR A 248 2.24 -4.02 10.79
N ASP A 249 1.43 -3.13 10.24
CA ASP A 249 1.73 -2.32 9.07
C ASP A 249 2.55 -1.10 9.51
N VAL A 250 3.88 -1.24 9.48
CA VAL A 250 4.83 -0.18 9.85
C VAL A 250 5.10 0.74 8.64
N VAL A 251 4.75 2.02 8.76
CA VAL A 251 4.97 3.05 7.72
C VAL A 251 5.99 4.07 8.22
N LEU A 252 7.00 4.38 7.41
CA LEU A 252 8.01 5.38 7.74
C LEU A 252 7.59 6.76 7.28
N ARG A 253 7.72 7.75 8.17
CA ARG A 253 7.41 9.17 7.93
C ARG A 253 8.65 10.04 8.18
N TRP A 254 8.69 11.22 7.58
CA TRP A 254 9.75 12.19 7.87
C TRP A 254 9.38 13.08 9.05
N SER A 255 10.15 13.00 10.15
CA SER A 255 9.82 13.69 11.40
C SER A 255 9.81 15.22 11.29
N VAL A 256 10.62 15.80 10.38
CA VAL A 256 10.73 17.26 10.20
C VAL A 256 9.39 17.87 9.77
N ARG A 257 8.47 17.10 9.17
CA ARG A 257 7.13 17.60 8.80
C ARG A 257 6.25 17.97 10.00
N LEU A 258 6.52 17.40 11.18
CA LEU A 258 5.78 17.73 12.41
C LEU A 258 6.12 19.13 12.91
N ASN A 259 7.40 19.50 12.83
CA ASN A 259 7.87 20.82 13.23
C ASN A 259 8.81 21.44 12.17
N PRO A 260 8.28 21.80 10.99
CA PRO A 260 9.11 22.23 9.89
C PRO A 260 9.66 23.65 10.15
N PRO A 261 10.94 23.92 9.84
CA PRO A 261 11.47 25.27 9.75
C PRO A 261 10.68 26.11 8.73
N LYS A 262 10.77 27.44 8.85
CA LYS A 262 9.96 28.39 8.05
C LYS A 262 10.03 28.14 6.53
N PRO A 263 11.20 27.89 5.91
CA PRO A 263 11.26 27.59 4.47
C PRO A 263 10.44 26.35 4.07
N LEU A 264 10.49 25.28 4.87
CA LEU A 264 9.71 24.05 4.62
C LEU A 264 8.20 24.25 4.78
N ARG A 265 7.78 25.18 5.64
CA ARG A 265 6.35 25.55 5.73
C ARG A 265 5.83 26.16 4.44
N MET A 266 6.65 26.94 3.75
CA MET A 266 6.27 27.53 2.45
C MET A 266 6.18 26.47 1.35
N ALA A 267 7.05 25.45 1.40
CA ALA A 267 7.04 24.33 0.46
C ALA A 267 5.88 23.33 0.67
N ALA A 268 5.19 23.37 1.82
CA ALA A 268 4.15 22.39 2.17
C ALA A 268 2.99 22.32 1.15
N ARG A 269 2.64 23.44 0.51
CA ARG A 269 1.62 23.44 -0.56
C ARG A 269 2.12 22.69 -1.81
N GLY A 270 3.38 22.90 -2.19
CA GLY A 270 3.98 22.20 -3.33
C GLY A 270 4.00 20.68 -3.14
N VAL A 271 4.29 20.23 -1.92
CA VAL A 271 4.26 18.80 -1.55
C VAL A 271 2.85 18.22 -1.68
N ARG A 272 1.80 18.95 -1.26
CA ARG A 272 0.40 18.51 -1.44
C ARG A 272 -0.01 18.43 -2.90
N ASN A 273 0.27 19.47 -3.68
CA ASN A 273 0.01 19.47 -5.12
C ASN A 273 0.76 18.31 -5.83
N ARG A 274 1.94 17.95 -5.34
CA ARG A 274 2.68 16.79 -5.83
C ARG A 274 2.03 15.47 -5.43
N TRP A 275 1.53 15.35 -4.20
CA TRP A 275 0.74 14.19 -3.77
C TRP A 275 -0.49 13.96 -4.67
N GLU A 276 -1.21 15.02 -5.03
CA GLU A 276 -2.35 14.94 -5.97
C GLU A 276 -1.93 14.42 -7.35
N ARG A 277 -0.77 14.86 -7.86
CA ARG A 277 -0.19 14.34 -9.12
C ARG A 277 0.23 12.88 -9.02
N ILE A 278 0.85 12.50 -7.90
CA ILE A 278 1.24 11.12 -7.60
C ILE A 278 0.02 10.20 -7.52
N GLY A 279 -1.12 10.72 -7.06
CA GLY A 279 -2.40 10.00 -7.05
C GLY A 279 -3.14 9.99 -8.39
N SER A 280 -2.66 10.75 -9.40
CA SER A 280 -3.33 10.89 -10.69
C SER A 280 -3.08 9.67 -11.62
N PRO A 281 -4.05 9.34 -12.50
CA PRO A 281 -3.95 8.20 -13.42
C PRO A 281 -2.74 8.32 -14.34
N GLY A 282 -1.91 7.28 -14.37
CA GLY A 282 -0.80 7.15 -15.31
C GLY A 282 -0.64 5.71 -15.82
N PRO A 283 -0.02 5.51 -17.01
CA PRO A 283 0.30 4.19 -17.53
C PRO A 283 1.48 3.52 -16.81
N SER A 284 2.26 4.28 -16.04
CA SER A 284 3.42 3.84 -15.27
C SER A 284 3.34 4.35 -13.83
N ALA A 285 4.14 3.80 -12.92
CA ALA A 285 4.30 4.40 -11.60
C ALA A 285 4.78 5.85 -11.77
N PRO A 286 4.14 6.81 -11.07
CA PRO A 286 4.60 8.19 -11.02
C PRO A 286 5.80 8.26 -10.07
N VAL A 287 6.92 7.68 -10.48
CA VAL A 287 8.21 7.75 -9.79
C VAL A 287 9.27 8.25 -10.76
N ASP A 288 9.86 9.38 -10.43
CA ASP A 288 11.02 9.92 -11.13
C ASP A 288 12.28 9.32 -10.48
N TRP A 289 12.92 8.38 -11.16
CA TRP A 289 14.12 7.69 -10.67
C TRP A 289 15.37 8.54 -10.97
N LEU A 290 16.07 8.94 -9.90
CA LEU A 290 17.34 9.65 -9.97
C LEU A 290 18.49 8.67 -10.04
N SER A 291 19.30 8.83 -11.08
CA SER A 291 20.61 8.20 -11.18
C SER A 291 21.60 8.80 -10.19
N ARG A 292 22.70 8.08 -9.94
CA ARG A 292 23.82 8.58 -9.10
C ARG A 292 24.35 9.94 -9.58
N ASN A 293 24.42 10.15 -10.89
CA ASN A 293 24.91 11.40 -11.47
C ASN A 293 23.94 12.56 -11.24
N GLU A 294 22.63 12.33 -11.36
CA GLU A 294 21.61 13.35 -11.09
C GLU A 294 21.51 13.69 -9.61
N ALA A 295 21.62 12.68 -8.74
CA ALA A 295 21.67 12.88 -7.29
C ALA A 295 22.90 13.70 -6.85
N GLY A 296 24.00 13.61 -7.61
CA GLY A 296 25.22 14.39 -7.40
C GLY A 296 25.28 15.72 -8.14
N ASP A 297 24.26 16.09 -8.92
CA ASP A 297 24.26 17.32 -9.69
C ASP A 297 24.09 18.55 -8.77
N PRO A 298 25.01 19.53 -8.78
CA PRO A 298 24.87 20.77 -8.00
C PRO A 298 23.56 21.54 -8.29
N GLN A 299 22.94 21.31 -9.45
CA GLN A 299 21.67 21.92 -9.85
C GLN A 299 20.43 21.14 -9.38
N LEU A 300 20.58 20.00 -8.70
CA LEU A 300 19.46 19.16 -8.27
C LEU A 300 18.41 19.93 -7.48
N TRP A 301 18.84 20.79 -6.54
CA TRP A 301 17.92 21.62 -5.76
C TRP A 301 17.05 22.52 -6.65
N ALA A 302 17.66 23.16 -7.66
CA ALA A 302 16.93 24.02 -8.59
C ALA A 302 15.94 23.21 -9.44
N ARG A 303 16.35 22.03 -9.94
CA ARG A 303 15.47 21.13 -10.70
C ARG A 303 14.28 20.63 -9.88
N LEU A 304 14.49 20.28 -8.61
CA LEU A 304 13.42 19.87 -7.69
C LEU A 304 12.43 21.00 -7.41
N ARG A 305 12.93 22.22 -7.19
CA ARG A 305 12.14 23.43 -7.00
C ARG A 305 11.34 23.78 -8.24
N ASP A 306 11.97 23.71 -9.41
CA ASP A 306 11.38 24.05 -10.70
C ASP A 306 10.59 22.87 -11.30
N GLU A 307 10.18 21.92 -10.45
CA GLU A 307 9.32 20.77 -10.74
C GLU A 307 9.73 19.88 -11.91
N HIS A 308 11.04 19.77 -12.21
CA HIS A 308 11.53 18.83 -13.21
C HIS A 308 11.31 17.37 -12.78
N TYR A 309 11.24 17.14 -11.47
CA TYR A 309 10.82 15.89 -10.86
C TYR A 309 9.45 16.14 -10.22
N ALA A 310 8.40 15.82 -10.96
CA ALA A 310 7.00 16.18 -10.70
C ALA A 310 6.25 15.14 -9.87
N HIS A 311 6.84 13.96 -9.65
CA HIS A 311 6.18 12.83 -9.00
C HIS A 311 6.91 12.40 -7.72
N ALA A 312 6.67 11.17 -7.26
CA ALA A 312 7.47 10.55 -6.21
C ALA A 312 8.92 10.45 -6.71
N VAL A 313 9.88 10.48 -5.79
CA VAL A 313 11.30 10.39 -6.18
C VAL A 313 11.83 9.03 -5.75
N GLY A 314 12.47 8.32 -6.67
CA GLY A 314 13.20 7.10 -6.39
C GLY A 314 14.69 7.29 -6.59
N LEU A 315 15.53 6.65 -5.78
CA LEU A 315 16.95 6.48 -6.08
C LEU A 315 17.17 5.11 -6.73
N ASP A 316 17.88 5.06 -7.85
CA ASP A 316 18.30 3.79 -8.48
C ASP A 316 19.54 3.18 -7.81
N HIS A 317 20.12 3.88 -6.84
CA HIS A 317 21.34 3.54 -6.12
C HIS A 317 21.12 3.74 -4.62
N PRO A 318 21.82 2.98 -3.77
CA PRO A 318 21.86 3.25 -2.35
C PRO A 318 22.44 4.65 -2.08
N PRO A 319 21.88 5.40 -1.12
CA PRO A 319 22.43 6.69 -0.71
C PRO A 319 23.74 6.46 0.07
N GLU A 320 24.87 6.55 -0.62
CA GLU A 320 26.21 6.12 -0.16
C GLU A 320 27.24 7.25 -0.08
N PRO A 321 28.37 7.03 0.62
CA PRO A 321 29.53 7.90 0.55
C PRO A 321 30.06 8.01 -0.88
N GLY A 322 30.35 9.24 -1.35
CA GLY A 322 30.89 9.51 -2.69
C GLY A 322 30.04 10.47 -3.55
N LEU A 323 28.83 10.81 -3.09
CA LEU A 323 28.11 11.97 -3.61
C LEU A 323 28.67 13.28 -3.03
N PRO A 324 28.52 14.43 -3.72
CA PRO A 324 28.95 15.73 -3.21
C PRO A 324 28.21 16.17 -1.93
N MET A 325 27.05 15.58 -1.68
CA MET A 325 26.19 15.81 -0.52
C MET A 325 26.13 14.53 0.33
N SER A 326 26.04 14.69 1.66
CA SER A 326 25.89 13.53 2.55
C SER A 326 24.55 12.82 2.29
N ALA A 327 24.49 11.51 2.55
CA ALA A 327 23.25 10.74 2.37
C ALA A 327 22.04 11.29 3.16
N PRO A 328 22.18 11.70 4.45
CA PRO A 328 21.10 12.36 5.18
C PRO A 328 20.65 13.68 4.54
N ASP A 329 21.59 14.52 4.10
CA ASP A 329 21.28 15.81 3.49
C ASP A 329 20.55 15.63 2.15
N LEU A 330 20.96 14.63 1.35
CA LEU A 330 20.26 14.28 0.12
C LEU A 330 18.83 13.85 0.42
N LEU A 331 18.62 12.99 1.41
CA LEU A 331 17.28 12.54 1.77
C LEU A 331 16.41 13.70 2.28
N ASP A 332 16.95 14.60 3.10
CA ASP A 332 16.27 15.83 3.55
C ASP A 332 15.92 16.75 2.36
N LEU A 333 16.83 16.89 1.40
CA LEU A 333 16.59 17.63 0.16
C LEU A 333 15.42 17.03 -0.64
N LEU A 334 15.41 15.70 -0.83
CA LEU A 334 14.35 15.04 -1.58
C LEU A 334 13.00 15.15 -0.86
N LEU A 335 12.96 14.92 0.46
CA LEU A 335 11.74 14.97 1.28
C LEU A 335 11.18 16.39 1.44
N THR A 336 12.03 17.41 1.27
CA THR A 336 11.60 18.80 1.20
C THR A 336 10.63 19.02 0.04
N PHE A 337 10.88 18.40 -1.12
CA PHE A 337 10.11 18.62 -2.33
C PHE A 337 9.14 17.48 -2.67
N SER A 338 9.40 16.25 -2.20
CA SER A 338 8.59 15.07 -2.48
C SER A 338 7.92 14.48 -1.23
N PRO A 339 6.62 14.13 -1.28
CA PRO A 339 5.96 13.40 -0.20
C PRO A 339 6.37 11.92 -0.16
N VAL A 340 6.89 11.37 -1.26
CA VAL A 340 7.31 9.97 -1.34
C VAL A 340 8.72 9.93 -1.87
N VAL A 341 9.61 9.33 -1.07
CA VAL A 341 11.00 9.08 -1.48
C VAL A 341 11.30 7.61 -1.27
N LEU A 342 11.79 6.95 -2.32
CA LEU A 342 12.14 5.53 -2.33
C LEU A 342 13.65 5.38 -2.55
N TRP A 343 14.27 4.39 -1.91
CA TRP A 343 15.68 4.07 -2.14
C TRP A 343 15.96 2.59 -1.95
N PRO A 344 17.03 2.04 -2.54
CA PRO A 344 17.38 0.63 -2.38
C PRO A 344 17.87 0.36 -0.96
N ASP A 345 17.48 -0.79 -0.43
CA ASP A 345 17.88 -1.27 0.89
C ASP A 345 19.29 -1.91 0.89
N GLY A 346 19.77 -2.32 -0.28
CA GLY A 346 21.05 -3.01 -0.48
C GLY A 346 21.99 -2.28 -1.43
N GLN A 347 23.25 -2.73 -1.44
CA GLN A 347 24.35 -2.15 -2.21
C GLN A 347 24.17 -2.30 -3.73
N ASP A 348 23.38 -3.28 -4.17
CA ASP A 348 23.18 -3.62 -5.59
C ASP A 348 22.35 -2.58 -6.38
N GLY A 349 21.81 -1.55 -5.71
CA GLY A 349 20.92 -0.57 -6.31
C GLY A 349 19.55 -1.11 -6.70
N PHE A 350 18.85 -0.39 -7.57
CA PHE A 350 17.52 -0.72 -8.07
C PHE A 350 17.44 -0.54 -9.61
N PRO A 351 17.88 -1.57 -10.37
CA PRO A 351 18.02 -1.48 -11.82
C PRO A 351 16.71 -1.19 -12.57
N SER A 352 16.78 -0.63 -13.78
CA SER A 352 15.59 -0.25 -14.57
C SER A 352 14.60 -1.39 -14.83
N ARG A 353 15.08 -2.64 -14.95
CA ARG A 353 14.18 -3.82 -15.07
C ARG A 353 13.30 -4.00 -13.82
N CYS A 354 13.82 -3.69 -12.64
CA CYS A 354 13.11 -3.75 -11.36
C CYS A 354 12.13 -2.58 -11.24
N GLN A 355 12.49 -1.41 -11.78
CA GLN A 355 11.61 -0.23 -11.87
C GLN A 355 10.36 -0.53 -12.72
N LEU A 356 10.49 -1.30 -13.80
CA LEU A 356 9.34 -1.74 -14.60
C LEU A 356 8.41 -2.67 -13.82
N VAL A 357 8.95 -3.62 -13.04
CA VAL A 357 8.15 -4.52 -12.18
C VAL A 357 7.46 -3.74 -11.06
N PHE A 358 8.12 -2.71 -10.53
CA PHE A 358 7.58 -1.85 -9.48
C PHE A 358 6.31 -1.10 -9.93
N ASN A 359 6.14 -0.82 -11.23
CA ASN A 359 4.92 -0.23 -11.77
C ASN A 359 3.66 -1.01 -11.38
N ASP A 360 3.73 -2.34 -11.43
CA ASP A 360 2.60 -3.21 -11.09
C ASP A 360 2.20 -3.12 -9.60
N TYR A 361 3.13 -2.66 -8.76
CA TYR A 361 2.94 -2.55 -7.31
C TYR A 361 2.55 -1.16 -6.83
N TRP A 362 2.74 -0.11 -7.64
CA TRP A 362 2.53 1.28 -7.22
C TRP A 362 1.19 1.53 -6.54
N HIS A 363 0.10 1.04 -7.15
CA HIS A 363 -1.28 1.22 -6.65
C HIS A 363 -1.56 0.53 -5.31
N THR A 364 -0.63 -0.31 -4.83
CA THR A 364 -0.75 -1.02 -3.56
C THR A 364 0.05 -0.37 -2.44
N LEU A 365 0.91 0.61 -2.74
CA LEU A 365 1.79 1.23 -1.77
C LEU A 365 1.03 2.16 -0.80
N PRO A 366 1.49 2.31 0.46
CA PRO A 366 2.69 1.69 1.04
C PRO A 366 2.49 0.24 1.51
N THR A 367 1.24 -0.23 1.67
CA THR A 367 0.92 -1.60 2.12
C THR A 367 1.60 -2.67 1.27
N GLY A 368 1.76 -2.40 -0.02
CA GLY A 368 2.40 -3.32 -0.94
C GLY A 368 3.86 -3.63 -0.62
N LEU A 369 4.58 -2.63 -0.13
CA LEU A 369 5.96 -2.75 0.32
C LEU A 369 6.05 -3.54 1.62
N ILE A 370 5.14 -3.24 2.56
CA ILE A 370 5.04 -3.93 3.86
C ILE A 370 4.78 -5.42 3.66
N ASP A 371 3.76 -5.77 2.87
CA ASP A 371 3.41 -7.16 2.57
C ASP A 371 4.54 -7.91 1.86
N ALA A 372 5.28 -7.23 0.97
CA ALA A 372 6.42 -7.80 0.28
C ALA A 372 7.55 -8.16 1.27
N ARG A 373 7.89 -7.26 2.19
CA ARG A 373 8.89 -7.54 3.25
C ARG A 373 8.41 -8.65 4.19
N ARG A 374 7.15 -8.61 4.62
CA ARG A 374 6.55 -9.62 5.49
C ARG A 374 6.59 -11.02 4.86
N ARG A 375 6.35 -11.13 3.55
CA ARG A 375 6.51 -12.38 2.79
C ARG A 375 7.97 -12.84 2.75
N ARG A 376 8.89 -11.92 2.45
CA ARG A 376 10.33 -12.21 2.44
C ARG A 376 10.82 -12.75 3.80
N TRP A 377 10.29 -12.23 4.91
CA TRP A 377 10.61 -12.72 6.25
C TRP A 377 10.01 -14.08 6.60
N ARG A 378 9.00 -14.55 5.89
CA ARG A 378 8.36 -15.87 6.06
C ARG A 378 8.94 -16.91 5.09
N ASP A 379 10.15 -16.69 4.60
CA ASP A 379 10.85 -17.55 3.63
C ASP A 379 10.05 -17.78 2.33
N ALA A 380 9.51 -16.69 1.76
CA ALA A 380 8.89 -16.73 0.44
C ALA A 380 9.87 -17.27 -0.62
N PRO A 381 9.37 -17.92 -1.69
CA PRO A 381 10.22 -18.46 -2.76
C PRO A 381 11.17 -17.42 -3.35
N ALA A 382 12.39 -17.84 -3.71
CA ALA A 382 13.45 -16.97 -4.24
C ALA A 382 13.06 -16.17 -5.50
N ASP A 383 11.99 -16.58 -6.20
CA ASP A 383 11.48 -15.95 -7.42
C ASP A 383 10.16 -15.15 -7.20
N ASP A 384 9.77 -14.82 -5.96
CA ASP A 384 8.60 -13.95 -5.73
C ASP A 384 8.86 -12.58 -6.38
N PRO A 385 8.03 -12.10 -7.34
CA PRO A 385 8.16 -10.76 -7.89
C PRO A 385 8.07 -9.66 -6.82
N GLY A 386 7.50 -9.98 -5.66
CA GLY A 386 7.48 -9.13 -4.47
C GLY A 386 8.86 -8.92 -3.84
N ASP A 387 9.84 -9.81 -4.07
CA ASP A 387 11.21 -9.63 -3.56
C ASP A 387 11.83 -8.33 -4.07
N VAL A 388 11.61 -8.01 -5.36
CA VAL A 388 12.06 -6.74 -5.94
C VAL A 388 11.55 -5.56 -5.14
N VAL A 389 10.25 -5.55 -4.80
CA VAL A 389 9.66 -4.45 -4.03
C VAL A 389 10.14 -4.47 -2.58
N ALA A 390 10.31 -5.65 -1.97
CA ALA A 390 10.81 -5.80 -0.60
C ALA A 390 12.23 -5.23 -0.41
N ARG A 391 13.02 -5.11 -1.48
CA ARG A 391 14.36 -4.53 -1.51
C ARG A 391 14.38 -3.00 -1.55
N LEU A 392 13.22 -2.34 -1.63
CA LEU A 392 13.13 -0.89 -1.49
C LEU A 392 12.87 -0.51 -0.04
N ARG A 393 13.34 0.68 0.33
CA ARG A 393 12.92 1.47 1.48
C ARG A 393 12.22 2.72 1.00
N GLY A 394 11.43 3.31 1.87
CA GLY A 394 10.71 4.52 1.51
C GLY A 394 10.15 5.25 2.69
N VAL A 395 10.16 6.57 2.57
CA VAL A 395 9.28 7.45 3.34
C VAL A 395 8.02 7.64 2.52
N TRP A 396 6.89 7.57 3.21
CA TRP A 396 5.59 7.82 2.62
C TRP A 396 4.94 8.92 3.43
N ASP A 397 4.73 10.11 2.90
CA ASP A 397 4.06 11.23 3.56
C ASP A 397 2.74 11.53 2.83
N ASP A 398 1.82 10.56 2.91
CA ASP A 398 0.45 10.65 2.35
C ASP A 398 -0.39 11.80 2.93
N GLU A 399 -1.55 12.03 2.33
CA GLU A 399 -2.50 13.09 2.73
C GLU A 399 -2.84 13.04 4.21
N GLU A 400 -3.14 11.86 4.76
CA GLU A 400 -3.50 11.71 6.17
C GLU A 400 -2.37 12.17 7.10
N TRP A 401 -1.12 11.86 6.76
CA TRP A 401 0.04 12.33 7.52
C TRP A 401 0.27 13.84 7.37
N LEU A 402 0.12 14.37 6.16
CA LEU A 402 0.24 15.81 5.92
C LEU A 402 -0.83 16.60 6.67
N ASP A 403 -2.03 16.04 6.82
CA ASP A 403 -3.14 16.58 7.59
C ASP A 403 -2.88 16.51 9.09
N PHE A 404 -2.42 15.36 9.59
CA PHE A 404 -1.97 15.21 10.97
C PHE A 404 -0.90 16.25 11.32
N CYS A 405 0.14 16.39 10.51
CA CYS A 405 1.19 17.40 10.69
C CYS A 405 0.62 18.83 10.70
N ALA A 406 -0.35 19.14 9.83
CA ALA A 406 -0.98 20.45 9.78
C ALA A 406 -1.83 20.74 11.03
N ALA A 407 -2.60 19.76 11.50
CA ALA A 407 -3.40 19.87 12.71
C ALA A 407 -2.51 20.10 13.94
N ARG A 408 -1.40 19.36 14.08
CA ARG A 408 -0.43 19.54 15.18
C ARG A 408 0.20 20.94 15.19
N ARG A 409 0.49 21.51 14.01
CA ARG A 409 1.00 22.89 13.92
C ARG A 409 -0.03 23.93 14.38
N ARG A 410 -1.31 23.75 14.05
CA ARG A 410 -2.40 24.65 14.48
C ARG A 410 -2.68 24.55 15.97
N ALA A 411 -2.55 23.34 16.54
CA ALA A 411 -2.80 23.09 17.96
C ALA A 411 -1.68 23.58 18.88
N ARG A 412 -0.49 23.91 18.35
CA ARG A 412 0.63 24.42 19.14
C ARG A 412 0.41 25.92 19.40
N PRO A 413 0.15 26.37 20.64
CA PRO A 413 0.01 27.79 20.92
C PRO A 413 1.32 28.52 20.57
N ALA A 414 1.20 29.76 20.09
CA ALA A 414 2.32 30.65 19.82
C ALA A 414 3.05 31.01 21.14
N ARG A 415 3.89 30.10 21.65
CA ARG A 415 4.88 30.40 22.68
C ARG A 415 6.24 30.47 22.01
N ASP A 416 6.56 31.67 21.54
CA ASP A 416 7.91 32.26 21.52
C ASP A 416 7.81 33.67 20.93
N GLY A 417 7.30 34.58 21.75
CA GLY A 417 7.32 36.03 21.54
C GLY A 417 8.00 36.76 22.71
N SER A 418 8.81 36.07 23.51
CA SER A 418 9.46 36.63 24.70
C SER A 418 10.90 36.15 24.82
N GLN A 419 11.78 36.75 24.02
CA GLN A 419 13.14 37.13 24.41
C GLN A 419 13.57 38.26 23.46
N ARG A 420 13.30 39.49 23.89
CA ARG A 420 14.07 40.67 23.53
C ARG A 420 15.09 40.91 24.63
#